data_AF-A0A424PG70-F1
#
_entry.id   AF-A0A424PG70-F1
#
_cell.length_a   1.000
_cell.length_b   1.000
_cell.length_c   1.000
_cell.angle_alpha   90.00
_cell.angle_beta   90.00
_cell.angle_gamma   90.00
#
_symmetry.space_group_name_H-M   'P 1'
#
loop_
_entity.id
_entity.type
_entity.pdbx_description
1 polymer ?
#
loop_
_entity_poly.entity_id
_entity_poly.type
_entity_poly.pdbx_seq_one_letter_code
_entity_poly.pdbx_strand_id
1 'polypeptide(L)'
;MGLLLDLLTQGSGAHTISALTIAFIRPIIIRTSFGINYDIPMGMIEGTQLNQRIIYLLFMISIHHLLLYIIIYLSLDSFLIILKNTLFTSFFTFVMVYISLGLFKRQND
;
A
#
# COMPACT_ATOMS: atom_id res chain seq x y z
N MET A 1 24.78 -10.84 -11.58
CA MET A 1 24.56 -11.09 -10.14
C MET A 1 24.67 -9.82 -9.30
N GLY A 2 25.72 -9.01 -9.46
CA GLY A 2 25.89 -7.76 -8.68
C GLY A 2 24.72 -6.76 -8.78
N LEU A 3 24.18 -6.50 -9.98
CA LEU A 3 23.07 -5.56 -10.17
C LEU A 3 21.77 -5.99 -9.47
N LEU A 4 21.49 -7.29 -9.45
CA LEU A 4 20.29 -7.83 -8.80
C LEU A 4 20.44 -7.75 -7.28
N LEU A 5 21.65 -8.05 -6.77
CA LEU A 5 21.97 -7.86 -5.35
C LEU A 5 21.87 -6.38 -4.96
N ASP A 6 22.42 -5.48 -5.76
CA ASP A 6 22.40 -4.03 -5.53
C ASP A 6 20.96 -3.47 -5.55
N LEU A 7 20.10 -3.97 -6.47
CA LEU A 7 18.68 -3.62 -6.47
C LEU A 7 17.92 -4.15 -5.24
N LEU A 8 18.31 -5.31 -4.71
CA LEU A 8 17.67 -5.90 -3.53
C LEU A 8 18.17 -5.28 -2.22
N THR A 9 19.44 -4.95 -2.13
CA THR A 9 20.08 -4.42 -0.92
C THR A 9 19.95 -2.91 -0.80
N GLN A 10 19.74 -2.19 -1.90
CA GLN A 10 19.40 -0.77 -1.86
C GLN A 10 17.90 -0.57 -1.61
N GLY A 11 17.58 0.40 -0.75
CA GLY A 11 16.18 0.73 -0.44
C GLY A 11 15.36 1.11 -1.68
N SER A 12 15.98 1.73 -2.70
CA SER A 12 15.32 2.14 -3.95
C SER A 12 14.78 0.95 -4.75
N GLY A 13 15.55 -0.12 -4.92
CA GLY A 13 15.09 -1.29 -5.66
C GLY A 13 14.09 -2.13 -4.86
N ALA A 14 14.20 -2.18 -3.53
CA ALA A 14 13.17 -2.75 -2.68
C ALA A 14 11.82 -2.02 -2.86
N HIS A 15 11.82 -0.68 -2.88
CA HIS A 15 10.61 0.11 -3.20
C HIS A 15 10.04 -0.21 -4.58
N THR A 16 10.90 -0.33 -5.61
CA THR A 16 10.45 -0.68 -6.97
C THR A 16 9.79 -2.05 -7.01
N ILE A 17 10.39 -3.06 -6.38
CA ILE A 17 9.84 -4.42 -6.35
C ILE A 17 8.50 -4.42 -5.60
N SER A 18 8.42 -3.81 -4.42
CA SER A 18 7.17 -3.75 -3.65
C SER A 18 6.06 -2.98 -4.38
N ALA A 19 6.39 -1.91 -5.10
CA ALA A 19 5.44 -1.15 -5.91
C ALA A 19 4.93 -1.99 -7.09
N LEU A 20 5.82 -2.69 -7.77
CA LEU A 20 5.46 -3.57 -8.89
C LEU A 20 4.56 -4.73 -8.42
N THR A 21 4.92 -5.38 -7.32
CA THR A 21 4.11 -6.47 -6.74
C THR A 21 2.71 -5.98 -6.39
N ILE A 22 2.57 -4.80 -5.79
CA ILE A 22 1.25 -4.23 -5.50
C ILE A 22 0.47 -3.85 -6.74
N ALA A 23 1.13 -3.36 -7.79
CA ALA A 23 0.45 -3.05 -9.04
C ALA A 23 -0.24 -4.30 -9.62
N PHE A 24 0.40 -5.47 -9.52
CA PHE A 24 -0.20 -6.75 -9.94
C PHE A 24 -1.28 -7.27 -8.99
N ILE A 25 -1.17 -7.03 -7.68
CA ILE A 25 -2.15 -7.49 -6.68
C ILE A 25 -3.36 -6.53 -6.60
N ARG A 26 -3.21 -5.27 -7.03
CA ARG A 26 -4.25 -4.21 -7.01
C ARG A 26 -5.66 -4.68 -7.40
N PRO A 27 -5.90 -5.37 -8.54
CA PRO A 27 -7.25 -5.81 -8.91
C PRO A 27 -7.90 -6.73 -7.86
N ILE A 28 -7.10 -7.55 -7.17
CA ILE A 28 -7.57 -8.45 -6.10
C ILE A 28 -8.00 -7.63 -4.88
N ILE A 29 -7.21 -6.61 -4.50
CA ILE A 29 -7.51 -5.73 -3.36
C ILE A 29 -8.76 -4.90 -3.64
N ILE A 30 -8.90 -4.39 -4.87
CA ILE A 30 -10.09 -3.65 -5.31
C ILE A 30 -11.35 -4.52 -5.18
N ARG A 31 -11.33 -5.75 -5.73
CA ARG A 31 -12.47 -6.67 -5.67
C ARG A 31 -12.84 -7.02 -4.22
N THR A 32 -11.85 -7.18 -3.35
CA THR A 32 -12.07 -7.48 -1.92
C THR A 32 -12.66 -6.30 -1.16
N SER A 33 -12.24 -5.07 -1.49
CA SER A 33 -12.66 -3.86 -0.75
C SER A 33 -14.01 -3.31 -1.21
N PHE A 34 -14.32 -3.41 -2.51
CA PHE A 34 -15.50 -2.80 -3.11
C PHE A 34 -16.57 -3.80 -3.54
N GLY A 35 -16.29 -5.11 -3.49
CA GLY A 35 -17.25 -6.16 -3.78
C GLY A 35 -17.90 -5.96 -5.15
N ILE A 36 -19.24 -5.94 -5.21
CA ILE A 36 -20.04 -5.79 -6.43
C ILE A 36 -19.82 -4.42 -7.12
N ASN A 37 -19.38 -3.40 -6.36
CA ASN A 37 -19.17 -2.05 -6.90
C ASN A 37 -17.84 -1.89 -7.66
N TYR A 38 -17.06 -2.96 -7.82
CA TYR A 38 -15.75 -2.91 -8.49
C TYR A 38 -15.83 -2.69 -10.01
N ASP A 39 -16.89 -3.16 -10.66
CA ASP A 39 -17.08 -3.06 -12.12
C ASP A 39 -17.64 -1.70 -12.57
N ILE A 40 -18.04 -0.85 -11.63
CA ILE A 40 -18.68 0.43 -11.93
C ILE A 40 -17.60 1.52 -11.92
N PRO A 41 -17.29 2.19 -13.05
CA PRO A 41 -16.17 3.13 -13.17
C PRO A 41 -16.16 4.26 -12.12
N MET A 42 -17.34 4.78 -11.76
CA MET A 42 -17.51 5.76 -10.67
C MET A 42 -18.10 5.19 -9.37
N GLY A 43 -18.42 3.91 -9.33
CA GLY A 43 -18.91 3.26 -8.11
C GLY A 43 -17.88 3.35 -6.98
N MET A 44 -16.60 3.26 -7.32
CA MET A 44 -15.48 3.36 -6.36
C MET A 44 -15.29 4.76 -5.74
N ILE A 45 -15.83 5.82 -6.36
CA ILE A 45 -15.59 7.23 -5.98
C ILE A 45 -16.87 7.96 -5.55
N GLU A 46 -18.04 7.60 -6.07
CA GLU A 46 -19.31 8.26 -5.76
C GLU A 46 -20.33 7.32 -5.11
N GLY A 47 -20.30 6.02 -5.43
CA GLY A 47 -21.26 5.04 -4.95
C GLY A 47 -20.85 4.22 -3.71
N THR A 48 -19.63 4.40 -3.18
CA THR A 48 -19.07 3.57 -2.10
C THR A 48 -18.89 4.32 -0.80
N GLN A 49 -19.15 3.61 0.30
CA GLN A 49 -19.02 4.15 1.66
C GLN A 49 -17.56 4.53 1.95
N LEU A 50 -17.37 5.59 2.73
CA LEU A 50 -16.05 6.05 3.16
C LEU A 50 -15.24 4.94 3.85
N ASN A 51 -15.91 4.05 4.59
CA ASN A 51 -15.28 2.87 5.20
C ASN A 51 -14.61 1.94 4.18
N GLN A 52 -15.25 1.68 3.03
CA GLN A 52 -14.68 0.81 1.99
C GLN A 52 -13.40 1.41 1.40
N ARG A 53 -13.36 2.74 1.25
CA ARG A 53 -12.17 3.47 0.77
C ARG A 53 -11.04 3.44 1.78
N ILE A 54 -11.35 3.60 3.07
CA ILE A 54 -10.37 3.46 4.15
C ILE A 54 -9.79 2.05 4.17
N ILE A 55 -10.64 1.02 4.08
CA ILE A 55 -10.21 -0.39 4.05
C ILE A 55 -9.29 -0.63 2.85
N TYR A 56 -9.66 -0.15 1.65
CA TYR A 56 -8.82 -0.24 0.46
C TYR A 56 -7.43 0.39 0.67
N LEU A 57 -7.38 1.62 1.19
CA LEU A 57 -6.12 2.32 1.46
C LEU A 57 -5.27 1.59 2.50
N LEU A 58 -5.89 1.11 3.58
CA LEU A 58 -5.20 0.40 4.64
C LEU A 58 -4.56 -0.90 4.11
N PHE A 59 -5.30 -1.67 3.31
CA PHE A 59 -4.77 -2.89 2.68
C PHE A 59 -3.60 -2.58 1.73
N MET A 60 -3.76 -1.58 0.86
CA MET A 60 -2.70 -1.19 -0.09
C MET A 60 -1.42 -0.77 0.64
N ILE A 61 -1.52 0.10 1.65
CA ILE A 61 -0.35 0.62 2.38
C ILE A 61 0.30 -0.48 3.22
N SER A 62 -0.49 -1.30 3.91
CA SER A 62 0.03 -2.37 4.78
C SER A 62 0.78 -3.43 3.99
N ILE A 63 0.21 -3.89 2.87
CA ILE A 63 0.86 -4.88 2.00
C ILE A 63 2.16 -4.30 1.40
N HIS A 64 2.19 -2.99 1.09
CA HIS A 64 3.36 -2.36 0.47
C HIS A 64 4.54 -2.38 1.41
N HIS A 65 4.34 -1.85 2.62
CA HIS A 65 5.39 -1.75 3.62
C HIS A 65 5.82 -3.13 4.13
N LEU A 66 4.89 -4.10 4.21
CA LEU A 66 5.23 -5.46 4.58
C LEU A 66 6.19 -6.08 3.56
N LEU A 67 5.86 -6.02 2.26
CA LEU A 67 6.73 -6.53 1.20
C LEU A 67 8.07 -5.80 1.17
N LEU A 68 8.04 -4.48 1.38
CA LEU A 68 9.24 -3.65 1.38
C LEU A 68 10.24 -4.10 2.44
N TYR A 69 9.80 -4.27 3.69
CA TYR A 69 10.71 -4.69 4.76
C TYR A 69 11.10 -6.16 4.69
N ILE A 70 10.24 -7.02 4.12
CA ILE A 70 10.65 -8.40 3.80
C ILE A 70 11.84 -8.40 2.84
N ILE A 71 11.79 -7.57 1.79
CA ILE A 71 12.87 -7.48 0.78
C ILE A 71 14.13 -6.84 1.36
N ILE A 72 13.99 -5.76 2.14
CA ILE A 72 15.14 -5.03 2.73
C ILE A 72 15.93 -5.89 3.70
N TYR A 73 15.25 -6.60 4.61
CA TYR A 73 15.94 -7.33 5.67
C TYR A 73 16.36 -8.74 5.26
N LEU A 74 15.60 -9.40 4.36
CA LEU A 74 15.86 -10.74 3.80
C LEU A 74 16.41 -11.78 4.81
N SER A 75 16.04 -11.66 6.08
CA SER A 75 16.53 -12.47 7.19
C SER A 75 15.41 -12.74 8.18
N LEU A 76 15.26 -14.00 8.57
CA LEU A 76 14.24 -14.44 9.53
C LEU A 76 14.53 -13.96 10.96
N ASP A 77 15.80 -13.70 11.30
CA ASP A 77 16.19 -13.17 12.60
C ASP A 77 15.64 -11.75 12.82
N SER A 78 15.41 -11.03 11.72
CA SER A 78 14.87 -9.67 11.72
C SER A 78 13.35 -9.61 11.69
N PHE A 79 12.63 -10.73 11.89
CA PHE A 79 11.16 -10.76 11.80
C PHE A 79 10.46 -9.71 12.67
N LEU A 80 10.90 -9.53 13.93
CA LEU A 80 10.35 -8.52 14.82
C LEU A 80 10.62 -7.08 14.34
N ILE A 81 11.78 -6.84 13.74
CA ILE A 81 12.16 -5.54 13.19
C ILE A 81 11.30 -5.23 11.96
N ILE A 82 11.09 -6.21 11.08
CA ILE A 82 10.22 -6.12 9.91
C ILE A 82 8.81 -5.74 10.34
N LEU A 83 8.23 -6.45 11.32
CA LEU A 83 6.87 -6.18 11.79
C LEU A 83 6.75 -4.80 12.44
N LYS A 84 7.68 -4.43 13.31
CA LYS A 84 7.70 -3.12 13.97
C LYS A 84 7.77 -1.99 12.93
N ASN A 85 8.72 -2.07 12.00
CA ASN A 85 8.91 -1.03 10.99
C ASN A 85 7.69 -0.95 10.05
N THR A 86 7.15 -2.10 9.63
CA THR A 86 5.94 -2.17 8.81
C THR A 86 4.78 -1.43 9.47
N LEU A 87 4.51 -1.68 10.76
CA LEU A 87 3.40 -1.04 11.47
C LEU A 87 3.61 0.46 11.64
N PHE A 88 4.80 0.89 12.07
CA PHE A 88 5.08 2.32 12.27
C PHE A 88 5.03 3.12 10.97
N THR A 89 5.65 2.63 9.90
CA THR A 89 5.66 3.36 8.63
C THR A 89 4.33 3.28 7.90
N SER A 90 3.63 2.14 7.94
CA SER A 90 2.30 2.05 7.32
C SER A 90 1.30 2.98 8.00
N PHE A 91 1.34 3.09 9.33
CA PHE A 91 0.51 4.04 10.07
C PHE A 91 0.85 5.49 9.69
N PHE A 92 2.13 5.84 9.66
CA PHE A 92 2.57 7.17 9.27
C PHE A 92 2.13 7.52 7.83
N THR A 93 2.36 6.62 6.87
CA THR A 93 1.95 6.80 5.48
C THR A 93 0.43 6.91 5.36
N PHE A 94 -0.33 6.11 6.11
CA PHE A 94 -1.79 6.19 6.12
C PHE A 94 -2.28 7.57 6.57
N VAL A 95 -1.73 8.10 7.66
CA VAL A 95 -2.06 9.45 8.15
C VAL A 95 -1.73 10.51 7.09
N MET A 96 -0.55 10.44 6.48
CA MET A 96 -0.15 11.39 5.43
C MET A 96 -1.07 11.35 4.20
N VAL A 97 -1.43 10.16 3.74
CA VAL A 97 -2.34 9.98 2.60
C VAL A 97 -3.75 10.47 2.97
N TYR A 98 -4.23 10.17 4.16
CA TYR A 98 -5.54 10.61 4.63
C TYR A 98 -5.66 12.14 4.68
N ILE A 99 -4.65 12.82 5.24
CA ILE A 99 -4.58 14.29 5.26
C ILE A 99 -4.56 14.84 3.83
N SER A 100 -3.73 14.25 2.95
CA SER A 100 -3.63 14.68 1.55
C SER A 100 -4.98 14.56 0.82
N LEU A 101 -5.71 13.47 1.01
CA LEU A 101 -7.06 13.31 0.45
C LEU A 101 -8.05 14.35 0.98
N GLY A 102 -7.92 14.74 2.25
CA GLY A 102 -8.69 15.82 2.85
C GLY A 102 -8.40 17.18 2.21
N LEU A 103 -7.13 17.47 1.91
CA LEU A 103 -6.71 18.73 1.26
C LEU A 103 -7.23 18.85 -0.18
N PHE A 104 -7.29 17.75 -0.92
CA PHE A 104 -7.78 17.74 -2.30
C PHE A 104 -9.30 17.54 -2.42
N LYS A 105 -10.02 17.43 -1.31
CA LYS A 105 -11.49 17.38 -1.32
C LYS A 105 -11.99 18.76 -1.73
N ARG A 106 -12.41 18.90 -2.99
CA ARG A 106 -12.99 20.13 -3.52
C ARG A 106 -14.15 20.59 -2.64
N GLN A 107 -14.07 21.80 -2.10
CA GLN A 107 -15.23 22.56 -1.63
C GLN A 107 -16.10 22.79 -2.86
N ASN A 108 -17.07 21.90 -3.08
CA ASN A 108 -18.24 22.25 -3.86
C ASN A 108 -19.14 23.01 -2.90
N ASP A 109 -19.02 24.34 -2.91
CA ASP A 109 -20.13 25.22 -2.58
C ASP A 109 -21.25 25.04 -3.62
#